data_AF-A0ABD6HH76-F1
#
_entry.id   AF-A0ABD6HH76-F1
#
_cell.length_a   1.000
_cell.length_b   1.000
_cell.length_c   1.000
_cell.angle_alpha   90.00
_cell.angle_beta   90.00
_cell.angle_gamma   90.00
#
_symmetry.space_group_name_H-M   'P 1'
#
loop_
_entity.id
_entity.type
_entity.pdbx_description
1 polymer ?
#
loop_
_entity_poly.entity_id
_entity_poly.type
_entity_poly.pdbx_seq_one_letter_code
_entity_poly.pdbx_strand_id
1 'polypeptide(L)'
;MIKFIEHFGGDIQFVKSTQIDLNQVVDAAVSYFNGGPVVTEFPIDDALETPRNVWLPLWHVTIERDYSEVSDLIRGERDRLFAQVEKLREKWSQQSFEAILDYELNGWVKEKFSTLSAAIRQQSDSDPLVAYSGHNAPIIEEVYYLEREMLENGIPKSAWLENISAFWGSEHYKSLPHLRLSSYLFAALGREATLKAKKIFNKGMMNDVRMISSYAPYVHAMIIDQASEALLQQKELKAALCYRAEIFSLKTKESFLRYLKNIEEQTPESVREYSSIIYGEPEA
;
A
#
# COMPACT_ATOMS: atom_id res chain seq x y z
N MET A 1 -7.30 -1.37 23.57
CA MET A 1 -6.38 -1.98 22.59
C MET A 1 -5.71 -0.93 21.71
N ILE A 2 -6.45 -0.03 21.03
CA ILE A 2 -5.88 1.09 20.24
C ILE A 2 -5.03 2.04 21.11
N LYS A 3 -5.54 2.48 22.26
CA LYS A 3 -4.79 3.32 23.23
C LYS A 3 -3.49 2.69 23.76
N PHE A 4 -3.36 1.36 23.70
CA PHE A 4 -2.16 0.66 24.17
C PHE A 4 -1.07 0.64 23.10
N ILE A 5 -1.45 0.55 21.81
CA ILE A 5 -0.51 0.57 20.69
C ILE A 5 0.05 1.98 20.47
N GLU A 6 -0.78 3.02 20.58
CA GLU A 6 -0.32 4.43 20.49
C GLU A 6 0.72 4.77 21.58
N HIS A 7 0.57 4.21 22.78
CA HIS A 7 1.46 4.53 23.89
C HIS A 7 2.86 3.90 23.77
N PHE A 8 2.97 2.74 23.11
CA PHE A 8 4.25 2.03 22.93
C PHE A 8 4.90 2.26 21.56
N GLY A 9 4.13 2.63 20.53
CA GLY A 9 4.65 2.92 19.19
C GLY A 9 5.38 4.27 19.06
N GLY A 10 5.23 5.15 20.04
CA GLY A 10 5.76 6.52 19.98
C GLY A 10 5.08 7.36 18.88
N ASP A 11 5.81 8.34 18.35
CA ASP A 11 5.38 9.20 17.23
C ASP A 11 5.79 8.66 15.85
N ILE A 12 6.19 7.39 15.77
CA ILE A 12 6.55 6.78 14.49
C ILE A 12 5.27 6.53 13.70
N GLN A 13 5.11 7.26 12.61
CA GLN A 13 3.97 7.15 11.70
C GLN A 13 4.42 6.54 10.38
N PHE A 14 3.54 5.73 9.79
CA PHE A 14 3.74 5.27 8.42
C PHE A 14 3.43 6.42 7.47
N VAL A 15 4.29 6.58 6.46
CA VAL A 15 3.97 7.40 5.29
C VAL A 15 2.68 6.87 4.68
N LYS A 16 1.78 7.75 4.25
CA LYS A 16 0.51 7.37 3.65
C LYS A 16 0.71 6.40 2.48
N SER A 17 -0.10 5.34 2.42
CA SER A 17 -0.10 4.34 1.33
C SER A 17 0.01 4.92 -0.09
N THR A 18 -0.72 6.01 -0.40
CA THR A 18 -0.64 6.65 -1.73
C THR A 18 0.75 7.19 -2.05
N GLN A 19 1.44 7.72 -1.04
CA GLN A 19 2.81 8.20 -1.18
C GLN A 19 3.80 7.02 -1.25
N ILE A 20 3.53 5.92 -0.54
CA ILE A 20 4.34 4.69 -0.66
C ILE A 20 4.26 4.11 -2.07
N ASP A 21 3.05 4.00 -2.62
CA ASP A 21 2.83 3.53 -3.98
C ASP A 21 3.57 4.42 -4.98
N LEU A 22 3.47 5.75 -4.82
CA LEU A 22 4.18 6.72 -5.64
C LEU A 22 5.71 6.58 -5.54
N ASN A 23 6.26 6.48 -4.32
CA ASN A 23 7.70 6.32 -4.11
C ASN A 23 8.22 5.06 -4.82
N GLN A 24 7.49 3.93 -4.70
CA GLN A 24 7.83 2.71 -5.45
C GLN A 24 7.90 2.95 -6.96
N VAL A 25 6.94 3.69 -7.53
CA VAL A 25 6.95 4.04 -8.96
C VAL A 25 8.15 4.90 -9.30
N VAL A 26 8.46 5.91 -8.48
CA VAL A 26 9.59 6.83 -8.71
C VAL A 26 10.92 6.07 -8.65
N ASP A 27 11.14 5.24 -7.64
CA ASP A 27 12.37 4.44 -7.51
C ASP A 27 12.56 3.50 -8.71
N ALA A 28 11.46 2.87 -9.16
CA ALA A 28 11.50 2.03 -10.36
C ALA A 28 11.74 2.84 -11.64
N ALA A 29 11.21 4.06 -11.75
CA ALA A 29 11.44 4.95 -12.88
C ALA A 29 12.89 5.43 -12.94
N VAL A 30 13.46 5.85 -11.80
CA VAL A 30 14.87 6.21 -11.66
C VAL A 30 15.73 5.04 -12.16
N SER A 31 15.47 3.83 -11.69
CA SER A 31 16.24 2.66 -12.14
C SER A 31 16.03 2.38 -13.63
N TYR A 32 14.78 2.43 -14.13
CA TYR A 32 14.46 2.16 -15.53
C TYR A 32 15.15 3.13 -16.50
N PHE A 33 15.04 4.44 -16.28
CA PHE A 33 15.61 5.44 -17.17
C PHE A 33 17.14 5.46 -17.14
N ASN A 34 17.75 5.08 -16.01
CA ASN A 34 19.19 4.91 -15.89
C ASN A 34 19.70 3.55 -16.40
N GLY A 35 18.83 2.66 -16.90
CA GLY A 35 19.21 1.32 -17.37
C GLY A 35 19.62 0.36 -16.24
N GLY A 36 19.20 0.63 -15.01
CA GLY A 36 19.45 -0.18 -13.82
C GLY A 36 18.52 -1.40 -13.68
N PRO A 37 18.75 -2.26 -12.68
CA PRO A 37 17.94 -3.44 -12.43
C PRO A 37 16.57 -3.10 -11.82
N VAL A 38 15.66 -4.08 -11.81
CA VAL A 38 14.40 -3.99 -11.05
C VAL A 38 14.68 -3.76 -9.56
N VAL A 39 13.94 -2.84 -8.93
CA VAL A 39 14.02 -2.58 -7.49
C VAL A 39 13.36 -3.73 -6.72
N THR A 40 14.12 -4.37 -5.84
CA THR A 40 13.65 -5.53 -5.06
C THR A 40 13.78 -5.35 -3.54
N GLU A 41 14.42 -4.27 -3.10
CA GLU A 41 14.67 -4.00 -1.69
C GLU A 41 13.77 -2.87 -1.20
N PHE A 42 13.11 -3.11 -0.06
CA PHE A 42 12.17 -2.16 0.56
C PHE A 42 12.50 -2.01 2.05
N PRO A 43 13.50 -1.17 2.38
CA PRO A 43 13.86 -0.82 3.75
C PRO A 43 12.68 -0.24 4.51
N ILE A 44 12.43 -0.68 5.74
CA ILE A 44 11.31 -0.18 6.57
C ILE A 44 11.34 1.33 6.77
N ASP A 45 12.54 1.93 6.80
CA ASP A 45 12.73 3.36 7.01
C ASP A 45 12.14 4.20 5.86
N ASP A 46 12.00 3.64 4.66
CA ASP A 46 11.35 4.29 3.51
C ASP A 46 9.82 4.30 3.65
N ALA A 47 9.27 3.53 4.61
CA ALA A 47 7.86 3.51 4.93
C ALA A 47 7.46 4.37 6.13
N LEU A 48 8.41 5.05 6.79
CA LEU A 48 8.17 5.82 8.01
C LEU A 48 8.32 7.32 7.74
N GLU A 49 7.44 8.14 8.33
CA GLU A 49 7.52 9.61 8.23
C GLU A 49 8.70 10.16 9.05
N THR A 50 9.09 9.43 10.09
CA THR A 50 10.19 9.80 10.99
C THR A 50 11.17 8.63 11.14
N PRO A 51 12.47 8.91 11.28
CA PRO A 51 13.45 7.86 11.53
C PRO A 51 13.10 7.09 12.82
N ARG A 52 13.16 5.76 12.77
CA ARG A 52 13.08 4.94 13.99
C ARG A 52 14.36 5.05 14.81
N ASN A 53 14.29 4.62 16.08
CA ASN A 53 15.42 4.64 17.03
C ASN A 53 15.99 6.03 17.34
N VAL A 54 15.17 7.08 17.20
CA VAL A 54 15.48 8.42 17.68
C VAL A 54 14.77 8.68 19.00
N TRP A 55 15.40 9.43 19.90
CA TRP A 55 14.78 9.83 21.16
C TRP A 55 13.54 10.68 20.87
N LEU A 56 12.37 10.23 21.35
CA LEU A 56 11.12 10.96 21.20
C LEU A 56 11.17 12.25 22.04
N PRO A 57 11.03 13.44 21.42
CA PRO A 57 11.04 14.68 22.16
C PRO A 57 9.65 14.96 22.74
N LEU A 58 9.44 14.59 24.01
CA LEU A 58 8.40 15.13 24.93
C LEU A 58 6.89 14.81 24.69
N TRP A 59 6.19 14.62 25.82
CA TRP A 59 4.78 14.92 26.17
C TRP A 59 3.70 14.73 25.09
N HIS A 60 3.00 13.60 25.17
CA HIS A 60 1.73 13.37 24.47
C HIS A 60 0.58 14.13 25.14
N VAL A 61 -0.04 15.07 24.42
CA VAL A 61 -1.28 15.74 24.83
C VAL A 61 -2.43 15.24 23.97
N THR A 62 -3.19 14.29 24.49
CA THR A 62 -4.43 13.83 23.83
C THR A 62 -5.56 14.78 24.17
N ILE A 63 -6.18 15.37 23.14
CA ILE A 63 -7.38 16.20 23.30
C ILE A 63 -8.58 15.39 22.80
N GLU A 64 -9.55 15.18 23.69
CA GLU A 64 -10.83 14.59 23.30
C GLU A 64 -11.66 15.66 22.56
N ARG A 65 -11.82 15.47 21.26
CA ARG A 65 -12.60 16.36 20.39
C ARG A 65 -13.67 15.54 19.70
N ASP A 66 -14.86 16.12 19.55
CA ASP A 66 -15.93 15.51 18.78
C ASP A 66 -15.58 15.59 17.29
N TYR A 67 -15.35 14.42 16.68
CA TYR A 67 -15.07 14.24 15.26
C TYR A 67 -16.23 13.54 14.53
N SER A 68 -17.44 13.57 15.09
CA SER A 68 -18.64 12.95 14.48
C SER A 68 -18.85 13.35 13.02
N GLU A 69 -18.72 14.63 12.69
CA GLU A 69 -18.85 15.16 11.32
C GLU A 69 -17.82 14.55 10.35
N VAL A 70 -16.56 14.41 10.79
CA VAL A 70 -15.48 13.81 9.98
C VAL A 70 -15.70 12.29 9.84
N SER A 71 -16.15 11.63 10.92
CA SER A 71 -16.49 10.21 10.91
C SER A 71 -17.61 9.90 9.91
N ASP A 72 -18.66 10.75 9.85
CA ASP A 72 -19.76 10.55 8.92
C ASP A 72 -19.37 10.84 7.47
N LEU A 73 -18.47 11.80 7.23
CA LEU A 73 -17.85 12.01 5.91
C LEU A 73 -17.06 10.78 5.46
N ILE A 74 -16.19 10.24 6.32
CA ILE A 74 -15.40 9.03 6.04
C ILE A 74 -16.31 7.82 5.76
N ARG A 75 -17.42 7.70 6.50
CA ARG A 75 -18.42 6.64 6.25
C ARG A 75 -19.10 6.81 4.90
N GLY A 76 -19.46 8.04 4.53
CA GLY A 76 -20.06 8.35 3.22
C GLY A 76 -19.16 7.98 2.05
N GLU A 77 -17.85 8.27 2.15
CA GLU A 77 -16.88 7.87 1.12
C GLU A 77 -16.73 6.35 1.02
N ARG A 78 -16.68 5.65 2.16
CA ARG A 78 -16.63 4.18 2.18
C ARG A 78 -17.85 3.54 1.52
N ASP A 79 -19.03 4.12 1.72
CA ASP A 79 -20.28 3.62 1.13
C ASP A 79 -20.29 3.83 -0.39
N ARG A 80 -19.77 4.97 -0.87
CA ARG A 80 -19.59 5.24 -2.30
C ARG A 80 -18.60 4.27 -2.95
N LEU A 81 -17.45 4.03 -2.30
CA LEU A 81 -16.45 3.07 -2.78
C LEU A 81 -17.02 1.65 -2.81
N PHE A 82 -17.77 1.25 -1.78
CA PHE A 82 -18.41 -0.07 -1.73
C PHE A 82 -19.40 -0.30 -2.88
N ALA A 83 -20.17 0.72 -3.27
CA ALA A 83 -21.06 0.63 -4.43
C ALA A 83 -20.31 0.37 -5.76
N GLN A 84 -19.08 0.87 -5.90
CA GLN A 84 -18.22 0.56 -7.04
C GLN A 84 -17.69 -0.87 -6.98
N VAL A 85 -17.32 -1.33 -5.78
CA VAL A 85 -16.87 -2.71 -5.53
C VAL A 85 -17.96 -3.73 -5.90
N GLU A 86 -19.24 -3.45 -5.66
CA GLU A 86 -20.31 -4.36 -6.09
C GLU A 86 -20.37 -4.53 -7.61
N LYS A 87 -20.17 -3.45 -8.38
CA LYS A 87 -20.09 -3.55 -9.85
C LYS A 87 -18.86 -4.35 -10.31
N LEU A 88 -17.72 -4.16 -9.65
CA LEU A 88 -16.51 -4.93 -9.93
C LEU A 88 -16.72 -6.41 -9.63
N ARG A 89 -17.41 -6.72 -8.53
CA ARG A 89 -17.75 -8.09 -8.14
C ARG A 89 -18.57 -8.81 -9.22
N GLU A 90 -19.59 -8.15 -9.78
CA GLU A 90 -20.38 -8.71 -10.88
C GLU A 90 -19.50 -9.03 -12.09
N LYS A 91 -18.63 -8.10 -12.49
CA LYS A 91 -17.68 -8.28 -13.60
C LYS A 91 -16.71 -9.45 -13.33
N TRP A 92 -16.10 -9.48 -12.15
CA TRP A 92 -15.15 -10.52 -11.76
C TRP A 92 -15.79 -11.90 -11.66
N SER A 93 -17.07 -11.98 -11.28
CA SER A 93 -17.79 -13.26 -11.21
C SER A 93 -17.92 -13.99 -12.57
N GLN A 94 -17.63 -13.30 -13.67
CA GLN A 94 -17.70 -13.83 -15.03
C GLN A 94 -16.31 -14.12 -15.62
N GLN A 95 -15.24 -13.94 -14.84
CA GLN A 95 -13.85 -14.05 -15.30
C GLN A 95 -13.07 -15.08 -14.49
N SER A 96 -12.04 -15.67 -15.11
CA SER A 96 -11.12 -16.55 -14.39
C SER A 96 -10.11 -15.73 -13.58
N PHE A 97 -9.46 -16.39 -12.61
CA PHE A 97 -8.36 -15.79 -11.85
C PHE A 97 -7.28 -15.21 -12.78
N GLU A 98 -6.89 -15.96 -13.80
CA GLU A 98 -5.84 -15.57 -14.76
C GLU A 98 -6.27 -14.39 -15.62
N ALA A 99 -7.54 -14.34 -16.03
CA ALA A 99 -8.06 -13.23 -16.83
C ALA A 99 -8.11 -11.93 -16.02
N ILE A 100 -8.50 -12.01 -14.74
CA ILE A 100 -8.48 -10.86 -13.84
C ILE A 100 -7.03 -10.44 -13.58
N LEU A 101 -6.15 -11.39 -13.26
CA LEU A 101 -4.75 -11.11 -12.99
C LEU A 101 -4.05 -10.45 -14.18
N ASP A 102 -4.26 -10.94 -15.40
CA ASP A 102 -3.70 -10.36 -16.62
C ASP A 102 -4.23 -8.94 -16.86
N TYR A 103 -5.53 -8.73 -16.68
CA TYR A 103 -6.13 -7.40 -16.78
C TYR A 103 -5.56 -6.43 -15.75
N GLU A 104 -5.45 -6.86 -14.48
CA GLU A 104 -4.86 -6.05 -13.44
C GLU A 104 -3.38 -5.78 -13.74
N LEU A 105 -2.58 -6.75 -14.17
CA LEU A 105 -1.14 -6.57 -14.43
C LEU A 105 -0.77 -5.86 -15.73
N ASN A 106 -1.61 -5.95 -16.76
CA ASN A 106 -1.27 -5.49 -18.12
C ASN A 106 -2.34 -4.53 -18.70
N GLY A 107 -3.61 -4.64 -18.29
CA GLY A 107 -4.73 -3.90 -18.87
C GLY A 107 -4.80 -2.42 -18.46
N TRP A 108 -4.18 -2.07 -17.34
CA TRP A 108 -4.24 -0.72 -16.75
C TRP A 108 -3.48 0.38 -17.48
N VAL A 109 -2.54 0.09 -18.39
CA VAL A 109 -1.78 1.14 -19.10
C VAL A 109 -2.72 2.04 -19.90
N LYS A 110 -3.67 1.43 -20.60
CA LYS A 110 -4.71 2.14 -21.36
C LYS A 110 -5.62 2.97 -20.45
N GLU A 111 -5.93 2.45 -19.26
CA GLU A 111 -6.77 3.13 -18.28
C GLU A 111 -6.06 4.31 -17.61
N LYS A 112 -4.77 4.18 -17.32
CA LYS A 112 -3.92 5.29 -16.86
C LYS A 112 -3.87 6.41 -17.90
N PHE A 113 -3.67 6.08 -19.19
CA PHE A 113 -3.72 7.08 -20.25
C PHE A 113 -5.11 7.73 -20.39
N SER A 114 -6.19 6.94 -20.27
CA SER A 114 -7.54 7.48 -20.27
C SER A 114 -7.75 8.46 -19.11
N THR A 115 -7.33 8.09 -17.90
CA THR A 115 -7.42 8.92 -16.69
C THR A 115 -6.57 10.19 -16.82
N LEU A 116 -5.32 10.08 -17.28
CA LEU A 116 -4.45 11.20 -17.55
C LEU A 116 -5.07 12.16 -18.59
N SER A 117 -5.62 11.63 -19.68
CA SER A 117 -6.28 12.44 -20.70
C SER A 117 -7.52 13.17 -20.17
N ALA A 118 -8.30 12.52 -19.30
CA ALA A 118 -9.45 13.13 -18.64
C ALA A 118 -9.01 14.22 -17.67
N ALA A 119 -7.92 14.00 -16.94
CA ALA A 119 -7.35 14.97 -16.01
C ALA A 119 -6.84 16.23 -16.72
N ILE A 120 -6.09 16.06 -17.82
CA ILE A 120 -5.59 17.17 -18.65
C ILE A 120 -6.76 17.99 -19.23
N ARG A 121 -7.82 17.33 -19.71
CA ARG A 121 -9.04 18.01 -20.21
C ARG A 121 -9.77 18.78 -19.12
N GLN A 122 -9.86 18.24 -17.91
CA GLN A 122 -10.43 18.97 -16.77
C GLN A 122 -9.57 20.19 -16.39
N GLN A 123 -8.24 20.06 -16.48
CA GLN A 123 -7.31 21.15 -16.18
C GLN A 123 -7.38 22.30 -17.18
N SER A 124 -7.76 22.04 -18.45
CA SER A 124 -8.01 23.12 -19.42
C SER A 124 -9.30 23.91 -19.17
N ASP A 125 -10.25 23.35 -18.41
CA ASP A 125 -11.58 23.92 -18.17
C ASP A 125 -11.78 24.45 -16.73
N SER A 126 -10.81 24.26 -15.80
CA SER A 126 -10.97 24.60 -14.38
C SER A 126 -9.72 25.21 -13.74
N ASP A 127 -9.89 25.88 -12.59
CA ASP A 127 -8.80 26.47 -11.78
C ASP A 127 -7.72 25.40 -11.46
N PRO A 128 -6.43 25.66 -11.70
CA PRO A 128 -5.33 24.71 -11.44
C PRO A 128 -5.33 24.08 -10.04
N LEU A 129 -5.83 24.79 -9.02
CA LEU A 129 -5.95 24.27 -7.65
C LEU A 129 -7.06 23.21 -7.50
N VAL A 130 -8.12 23.29 -8.30
CA VAL A 130 -9.23 22.33 -8.32
C VAL A 130 -8.84 21.03 -9.04
N ALA A 131 -7.97 21.13 -10.06
CA ALA A 131 -7.41 19.97 -10.74
C ALA A 131 -6.49 19.13 -9.82
N TYR A 132 -5.73 19.80 -8.95
CA TYR A 132 -4.81 19.17 -7.99
C TYR A 132 -5.51 18.48 -6.81
N SER A 133 -6.77 18.82 -6.55
CA SER A 133 -7.56 18.29 -5.42
C SER A 133 -8.57 17.20 -5.83
N GLY A 134 -8.58 16.80 -7.10
CA GLY A 134 -9.49 15.78 -7.64
C GLY A 134 -8.98 14.33 -7.51
N HIS A 135 -9.84 13.35 -7.86
CA HIS A 135 -9.51 11.91 -7.89
C HIS A 135 -8.35 11.56 -8.86
N ASN A 136 -7.95 12.50 -9.73
CA ASN A 136 -6.87 12.36 -10.70
C ASN A 136 -5.50 12.83 -10.17
N ALA A 137 -5.45 13.42 -8.96
CA ALA A 137 -4.20 13.93 -8.39
C ALA A 137 -3.05 12.89 -8.36
N PRO A 138 -3.28 11.61 -8.03
CA PRO A 138 -2.19 10.63 -7.97
C PRO A 138 -1.51 10.38 -9.33
N ILE A 139 -2.28 10.30 -10.43
CA ILE A 139 -1.70 10.04 -11.76
C ILE A 139 -0.97 11.27 -12.31
N ILE A 140 -1.45 12.47 -11.98
CA ILE A 140 -0.79 13.73 -12.36
C ILE A 140 0.54 13.87 -11.62
N GLU A 141 0.54 13.58 -10.32
CA GLU A 141 1.74 13.61 -9.50
C GLU A 141 2.77 12.57 -10.01
N GLU A 142 2.34 11.34 -10.27
CA GLU A 142 3.20 10.32 -10.87
C GLU A 142 3.83 10.79 -12.19
N VAL A 143 3.02 11.31 -13.13
CA VAL A 143 3.53 11.82 -14.41
C VAL A 143 4.51 12.97 -14.20
N TYR A 144 4.26 13.87 -13.25
CA TYR A 144 5.17 14.96 -12.93
C TYR A 144 6.56 14.44 -12.51
N TYR A 145 6.63 13.42 -11.65
CA TYR A 145 7.91 12.81 -11.29
C TYR A 145 8.59 12.12 -12.48
N LEU A 146 7.83 11.41 -13.33
CA LEU A 146 8.39 10.80 -14.55
C LEU A 146 8.94 11.85 -15.51
N GLU A 147 8.26 12.98 -15.69
CA GLU A 147 8.74 14.10 -16.50
C GLU A 147 10.05 14.69 -15.97
N ARG A 148 10.19 14.78 -14.65
CA ARG A 148 11.44 15.20 -14.00
C ARG A 148 12.58 14.22 -14.27
N GLU A 149 12.35 12.93 -14.07
CA GLU A 149 13.36 11.90 -14.34
C GLU A 149 13.80 11.89 -15.82
N MET A 150 12.85 12.02 -16.75
CA MET A 150 13.15 12.11 -18.18
C MET A 150 13.94 13.37 -18.53
N LEU A 151 13.63 14.51 -17.89
CA LEU A 151 14.39 15.75 -18.06
C LEU A 151 15.83 15.60 -17.57
N GLU A 152 16.04 15.01 -16.39
CA GLU A 152 17.35 14.76 -15.80
C GLU A 152 18.19 13.80 -16.67
N ASN A 153 17.54 12.86 -17.36
CA ASN A 153 18.16 11.97 -18.34
C ASN A 153 18.31 12.55 -19.76
N GLY A 154 17.95 13.83 -19.97
CA GLY A 154 18.10 14.51 -21.26
C GLY A 154 17.15 14.02 -22.36
N ILE A 155 16.04 13.35 -22.00
CA ILE A 155 15.05 12.84 -22.96
C ILE A 155 14.21 14.03 -23.50
N PRO A 156 14.10 14.20 -24.83
CA PRO A 156 13.36 15.31 -25.41
C PRO A 156 11.87 15.19 -25.12
N LYS A 157 11.21 16.33 -24.84
CA LYS A 157 9.76 16.40 -24.53
C LYS A 157 8.86 15.71 -25.54
N SER A 158 9.24 15.72 -26.82
CA SER A 158 8.49 15.04 -27.90
C SER A 158 8.40 13.52 -27.72
N ALA A 159 9.31 12.92 -26.94
CA ALA A 159 9.36 11.48 -26.68
C ALA A 159 8.77 11.08 -25.32
N TRP A 160 8.32 12.03 -24.49
CA TRP A 160 7.91 11.75 -23.11
C TRP A 160 6.72 10.79 -23.01
N LEU A 161 5.67 11.00 -23.80
CA LEU A 161 4.48 10.13 -23.77
C LEU A 161 4.80 8.68 -24.16
N GLU A 162 5.68 8.49 -25.16
CA GLU A 162 6.14 7.18 -25.59
C GLU A 162 6.96 6.49 -24.49
N ASN A 163 7.86 7.23 -23.85
CA ASN A 163 8.69 6.72 -22.75
C ASN A 163 7.86 6.38 -21.50
N ILE A 164 6.87 7.20 -21.14
CA ILE A 164 5.91 6.90 -20.06
C ILE A 164 5.14 5.61 -20.37
N SER A 165 4.64 5.48 -21.61
CA SER A 165 3.96 4.26 -22.03
C SER A 165 4.87 3.03 -21.97
N ALA A 166 6.12 3.16 -22.41
CA ALA A 166 7.11 2.10 -22.38
C ALA A 166 7.46 1.69 -20.95
N PHE A 167 7.63 2.67 -20.05
CA PHE A 167 7.87 2.44 -18.63
C PHE A 167 6.71 1.72 -17.97
N TRP A 168 5.46 2.17 -18.13
CA TRP A 168 4.29 1.49 -17.56
C TRP A 168 4.11 0.05 -18.09
N GLY A 169 4.58 -0.22 -19.32
CA GLY A 169 4.60 -1.56 -19.91
C GLY A 169 5.81 -2.41 -19.53
N SER A 170 6.81 -1.85 -18.84
CA SER A 170 8.08 -2.49 -18.53
C SER A 170 8.01 -3.47 -17.36
N GLU A 171 9.02 -4.34 -17.26
CA GLU A 171 9.16 -5.23 -16.10
C GLU A 171 9.43 -4.44 -14.81
N HIS A 172 10.15 -3.31 -14.86
CA HIS A 172 10.35 -2.42 -13.71
C HIS A 172 9.02 -2.01 -13.09
N TYR A 173 8.07 -1.58 -13.91
CA TYR A 173 6.76 -1.20 -13.43
C TYR A 173 5.96 -2.42 -12.96
N LYS A 174 5.89 -3.51 -13.74
CA LYS A 174 5.14 -4.73 -13.39
C LYS A 174 5.68 -5.47 -12.16
N SER A 175 6.92 -5.22 -11.80
CA SER A 175 7.57 -5.80 -10.62
C SER A 175 7.19 -5.10 -9.30
N LEU A 176 6.59 -3.91 -9.36
CA LEU A 176 6.31 -3.09 -8.19
C LEU A 176 5.48 -3.86 -7.16
N PRO A 177 5.86 -3.87 -5.87
CA PRO A 177 5.16 -4.66 -4.88
C PRO A 177 3.69 -4.28 -4.72
N HIS A 178 3.35 -2.99 -4.62
CA HIS A 178 1.96 -2.55 -4.46
C HIS A 178 1.11 -3.02 -5.63
N LEU A 179 1.69 -2.96 -6.82
CA LEU A 179 1.10 -3.32 -8.08
C LEU A 179 0.81 -4.83 -8.13
N ARG A 180 1.83 -5.65 -7.92
CA ARG A 180 1.72 -7.11 -7.91
C ARG A 180 0.78 -7.60 -6.81
N LEU A 181 0.97 -7.15 -5.58
CA LEU A 181 0.18 -7.61 -4.44
C LEU A 181 -1.30 -7.29 -4.63
N SER A 182 -1.63 -6.06 -5.05
CA SER A 182 -3.01 -5.68 -5.30
C SER A 182 -3.63 -6.48 -6.45
N SER A 183 -2.93 -6.68 -7.58
CA SER A 183 -3.43 -7.49 -8.70
C SER A 183 -3.75 -8.94 -8.29
N TYR A 184 -2.86 -9.58 -7.54
CA TYR A 184 -3.08 -10.95 -7.06
C TYR A 184 -4.22 -11.03 -6.05
N LEU A 185 -4.33 -10.04 -5.15
CA LEU A 185 -5.45 -9.96 -4.21
C LEU A 185 -6.79 -9.73 -4.94
N PHE A 186 -6.83 -8.85 -5.95
CA PHE A 186 -8.04 -8.65 -6.76
C PHE A 186 -8.43 -9.89 -7.56
N ALA A 187 -7.45 -10.60 -8.14
CA ALA A 187 -7.72 -11.88 -8.80
C ALA A 187 -8.26 -12.94 -7.82
N ALA A 188 -7.70 -13.03 -6.60
CA ALA A 188 -8.20 -13.90 -5.55
C ALA A 188 -9.63 -13.54 -5.13
N LEU A 189 -9.90 -12.25 -4.95
CA LEU A 189 -11.23 -11.72 -4.65
C LEU A 189 -12.22 -12.06 -5.75
N GLY A 190 -11.84 -11.89 -7.02
CA GLY A 190 -12.68 -12.24 -8.15
C GLY A 190 -13.07 -13.71 -8.19
N ARG A 191 -12.13 -14.60 -7.84
CA ARG A 191 -12.45 -16.02 -7.63
C ARG A 191 -13.50 -16.21 -6.54
N GLU A 192 -13.34 -15.56 -5.39
CA GLU A 192 -14.32 -15.61 -4.29
C GLU A 192 -15.67 -14.96 -4.65
N ALA A 193 -15.69 -14.02 -5.61
CA ALA A 193 -16.92 -13.41 -6.12
C ALA A 193 -17.86 -14.45 -6.74
N THR A 194 -17.29 -15.46 -7.42
CA THR A 194 -18.04 -16.59 -8.00
C THR A 194 -18.63 -17.49 -6.91
N LEU A 195 -17.96 -17.59 -5.75
CA LEU A 195 -18.26 -18.52 -4.67
C LEU A 195 -19.18 -17.95 -3.57
N LYS A 196 -20.27 -17.24 -3.90
CA LYS A 196 -21.29 -16.73 -2.93
C LYS A 196 -20.74 -16.11 -1.62
N ALA A 197 -19.49 -15.64 -1.57
CA ALA A 197 -18.81 -15.26 -0.33
C ALA A 197 -19.14 -13.81 0.05
N LYS A 198 -20.36 -13.56 0.53
CA LYS A 198 -20.79 -12.22 1.02
C LYS A 198 -19.88 -11.66 2.13
N LYS A 199 -19.14 -12.50 2.86
CA LYS A 199 -18.33 -12.08 4.00
C LYS A 199 -17.01 -11.40 3.61
N ILE A 200 -16.48 -11.70 2.42
CA ILE A 200 -15.21 -11.18 1.94
C ILE A 200 -15.39 -9.77 1.33
N PHE A 201 -16.47 -9.57 0.59
CA PHE A 201 -16.84 -8.27 0.01
C PHE A 201 -17.49 -7.36 1.07
N ASN A 202 -16.67 -6.71 1.88
CA ASN A 202 -17.10 -5.74 2.89
C ASN A 202 -16.54 -4.33 2.60
N LYS A 203 -17.04 -3.31 3.32
CA LYS A 203 -16.65 -1.89 3.18
C LYS A 203 -15.18 -1.59 3.58
N GLY A 204 -14.44 -2.57 4.10
CA GLY A 204 -13.03 -2.49 4.50
C GLY A 204 -12.08 -3.13 3.48
N MET A 205 -12.56 -4.05 2.64
CA MET A 205 -11.75 -4.85 1.73
C MET A 205 -10.76 -4.05 0.87
N MET A 206 -11.17 -2.91 0.31
CA MET A 206 -10.27 -2.07 -0.50
C MET A 206 -9.18 -1.40 0.32
N ASN A 207 -9.49 -1.05 1.55
CA ASN A 207 -8.49 -0.57 2.48
C ASN A 207 -7.53 -1.71 2.82
N ASP A 208 -8.03 -2.92 3.10
CA ASP A 208 -7.17 -4.06 3.44
C ASP A 208 -6.22 -4.41 2.29
N VAL A 209 -6.72 -4.47 1.05
CA VAL A 209 -5.88 -4.67 -0.15
C VAL A 209 -4.81 -3.59 -0.26
N ARG A 210 -5.19 -2.30 -0.12
CA ARG A 210 -4.25 -1.18 -0.21
C ARG A 210 -3.18 -1.24 0.89
N MET A 211 -3.59 -1.49 2.14
CA MET A 211 -2.66 -1.54 3.28
C MET A 211 -1.67 -2.71 3.12
N ILE A 212 -2.17 -3.89 2.71
CA ILE A 212 -1.31 -5.06 2.48
C ILE A 212 -0.35 -4.78 1.33
N SER A 213 -0.83 -4.29 0.20
CA SER A 213 -0.01 -4.05 -0.98
C SER A 213 1.06 -2.99 -0.76
N SER A 214 0.74 -1.94 0.02
CA SER A 214 1.66 -0.84 0.30
C SER A 214 2.72 -1.24 1.32
N TYR A 215 2.34 -1.87 2.44
CA TYR A 215 3.23 -1.99 3.61
C TYR A 215 3.84 -3.37 3.83
N ALA A 216 3.22 -4.46 3.36
CA ALA A 216 3.78 -5.82 3.49
C ALA A 216 5.22 -5.97 2.93
N PRO A 217 5.63 -5.23 1.88
CA PRO A 217 7.02 -5.24 1.40
C PRO A 217 8.04 -4.68 2.40
N TYR A 218 7.61 -3.73 3.24
CA TYR A 218 8.50 -2.93 4.10
C TYR A 218 8.60 -3.47 5.52
N VAL A 219 7.48 -3.96 6.07
CA VAL A 219 7.40 -4.37 7.48
C VAL A 219 7.85 -5.81 7.69
N HIS A 220 8.33 -6.13 8.89
CA HIS A 220 8.72 -7.50 9.25
C HIS A 220 7.54 -8.40 9.58
N ALA A 221 6.47 -7.83 10.11
CA ALA A 221 5.26 -8.54 10.50
C ALA A 221 4.04 -7.64 10.30
N MET A 222 2.92 -8.25 9.91
CA MET A 222 1.66 -7.54 9.72
C MET A 222 0.51 -8.37 10.28
N ILE A 223 -0.33 -7.75 11.12
CA ILE A 223 -1.58 -8.36 11.57
C ILE A 223 -2.71 -7.86 10.69
N ILE A 224 -3.44 -8.79 10.08
CA ILE A 224 -4.59 -8.51 9.22
C ILE A 224 -5.81 -9.32 9.67
N ASP A 225 -6.96 -9.03 9.07
CA ASP A 225 -8.17 -9.79 9.33
C ASP A 225 -8.07 -11.21 8.74
N GLN A 226 -8.90 -12.12 9.27
CA GLN A 226 -8.86 -13.54 8.88
C GLN A 226 -9.26 -13.78 7.42
N ALA A 227 -10.07 -12.91 6.82
CA ALA A 227 -10.47 -13.08 5.42
C ALA A 227 -9.31 -12.70 4.49
N SER A 228 -8.63 -11.57 4.75
CA SER A 228 -7.43 -11.18 3.99
C SER A 228 -6.28 -12.17 4.18
N GLU A 229 -6.07 -12.68 5.40
CA GLU A 229 -5.11 -13.77 5.64
C GLU A 229 -5.48 -15.00 4.78
N ALA A 230 -6.75 -15.42 4.78
CA ALA A 230 -7.18 -16.57 3.99
C ALA A 230 -6.92 -16.40 2.48
N LEU A 231 -7.08 -15.19 1.93
CA LEU A 231 -6.74 -14.88 0.53
C LEU A 231 -5.24 -15.07 0.28
N LEU A 232 -4.37 -14.47 1.11
CA LEU A 232 -2.91 -14.58 0.97
C LEU A 232 -2.42 -16.02 1.13
N GLN A 233 -3.16 -16.86 1.84
CA GLN A 233 -2.80 -18.27 2.04
C GLN A 233 -3.21 -19.18 0.87
N GLN A 234 -3.93 -18.67 -0.13
CA GLN A 234 -4.27 -19.42 -1.34
C GLN A 234 -3.00 -19.85 -2.11
N LYS A 235 -3.05 -21.03 -2.74
CA LYS A 235 -1.87 -21.67 -3.35
C LYS A 235 -1.20 -20.78 -4.40
N GLU A 236 -1.99 -20.12 -5.24
CA GLU A 236 -1.52 -19.27 -6.32
C GLU A 236 -0.79 -18.03 -5.78
N LEU A 237 -1.32 -17.43 -4.71
CA LEU A 237 -0.76 -16.24 -4.08
C LEU A 237 0.53 -16.58 -3.34
N LYS A 238 0.53 -17.65 -2.54
CA LYS A 238 1.74 -18.12 -1.83
C LYS A 238 2.89 -18.47 -2.76
N ALA A 239 2.60 -19.01 -3.94
CA ALA A 239 3.62 -19.42 -4.89
C ALA A 239 4.22 -18.23 -5.67
N ALA A 240 3.45 -17.16 -5.86
CA ALA A 240 3.83 -16.07 -6.76
C ALA A 240 4.22 -14.76 -6.05
N LEU A 241 3.78 -14.57 -4.81
CA LEU A 241 4.05 -13.36 -4.04
C LEU A 241 5.22 -13.59 -3.09
N CYS A 242 6.17 -12.66 -3.14
CA CYS A 242 7.26 -12.54 -2.18
C CYS A 242 7.20 -11.14 -1.58
N TYR A 243 7.19 -11.06 -0.25
CA TYR A 243 7.20 -9.82 0.52
C TYR A 243 7.82 -10.10 1.88
N ARG A 244 8.27 -9.04 2.57
CA ARG A 244 9.03 -9.15 3.82
C ARG A 244 8.16 -9.58 5.01
N ALA A 245 6.92 -9.11 5.05
CA ALA A 245 6.06 -9.28 6.22
C ALA A 245 5.68 -10.74 6.49
N GLU A 246 5.89 -11.18 7.73
CA GLU A 246 5.21 -12.35 8.27
C GLU A 246 3.76 -11.97 8.61
N ILE A 247 2.80 -12.69 8.01
CA ILE A 247 1.37 -12.37 8.12
C ILE A 247 0.75 -13.13 9.28
N PHE A 248 0.07 -12.39 10.15
CA PHE A 248 -0.69 -12.91 11.26
C PHE A 248 -2.15 -12.45 11.21
N SER A 249 -3.01 -13.14 11.94
CA SER A 249 -4.39 -12.76 12.21
C SER A 249 -4.80 -13.24 13.60
N LEU A 250 -6.04 -12.93 14.00
CA LEU A 250 -6.60 -13.48 15.25
C LEU A 250 -6.62 -15.02 15.27
N LYS A 251 -6.61 -15.68 14.10
CA LYS A 251 -6.54 -17.15 14.02
C LYS A 251 -5.14 -17.67 14.36
N THR A 252 -4.10 -16.90 14.03
CA THR A 252 -2.68 -17.26 14.21
C THR A 252 -2.04 -16.54 15.40
N LYS A 253 -2.86 -16.11 16.38
CA LYS A 253 -2.41 -15.40 17.60
C LYS A 253 -1.27 -16.09 18.35
N GLU A 254 -1.30 -17.43 18.45
CA GLU A 254 -0.27 -18.17 19.19
C GLU A 254 1.07 -18.17 18.44
N SER A 255 1.03 -18.18 17.10
CA SER A 255 2.22 -18.00 16.27
C SER A 255 2.77 -16.59 16.40
N PHE A 256 1.90 -15.58 16.46
CA PHE A 256 2.31 -14.20 16.69
C PHE A 256 2.98 -14.00 18.06
N LEU A 257 2.42 -14.58 19.14
CA LEU A 257 3.04 -14.54 20.46
C LEU A 257 4.41 -15.24 20.48
N ARG A 258 4.53 -16.38 19.76
CA ARG A 258 5.82 -17.06 19.60
C ARG A 258 6.82 -16.21 18.83
N TYR A 259 6.39 -15.52 17.78
CA TYR A 259 7.21 -14.58 17.02
C TYR A 259 7.75 -13.46 17.92
N LEU A 260 6.90 -12.84 18.74
CA LEU A 260 7.31 -11.81 19.70
C LEU A 260 8.31 -12.34 20.74
N LYS A 261 8.03 -13.51 21.31
CA LYS A 261 8.94 -14.17 22.26
C LYS A 261 10.31 -14.47 21.64
N ASN A 262 10.33 -14.90 20.38
CA ASN A 262 11.58 -15.14 19.67
C ASN A 262 12.37 -13.84 19.44
N ILE A 263 11.71 -12.71 19.16
CA ILE A 263 12.38 -11.40 19.10
C ILE A 263 12.99 -11.05 20.46
N GLU A 264 12.23 -11.21 21.54
CA GLU A 264 12.70 -10.96 22.90
C GLU A 264 13.92 -11.82 23.23
N GLU A 265 13.86 -13.13 22.97
CA GLU A 265 14.94 -14.09 23.21
C GLU A 265 16.22 -13.77 22.42
N GLN A 266 16.09 -13.27 21.19
CA GLN A 266 17.21 -12.89 20.32
C GLN A 266 17.73 -11.47 20.57
N THR A 267 17.04 -10.67 21.39
CA THR A 267 17.46 -9.30 21.69
C THR A 267 18.77 -9.32 22.50
N PRO A 268 19.82 -8.60 22.06
CA PRO A 268 21.10 -8.55 22.78
C PRO A 268 20.93 -8.08 24.23
N GLU A 269 21.73 -8.63 25.13
CA GLU A 269 21.63 -8.32 26.57
C GLU A 269 21.81 -6.81 26.85
N SER A 270 22.69 -6.14 26.11
CA SER A 270 22.86 -4.69 26.21
C SER A 270 21.58 -3.91 25.90
N VAL A 271 20.79 -4.35 24.92
CA VAL A 271 19.51 -3.73 24.58
C VAL A 271 18.48 -3.96 25.68
N ARG A 272 18.48 -5.14 26.30
CA ARG A 272 17.61 -5.43 27.46
C ARG A 272 17.96 -4.57 28.65
N GLU A 273 19.26 -4.46 28.98
CA GLU A 273 19.76 -3.62 30.07
C GLU A 273 19.34 -2.16 29.88
N TYR A 274 19.57 -1.60 28.70
CA TYR A 274 19.14 -0.23 28.40
C TYR A 274 17.62 -0.08 28.42
N SER A 275 16.85 -1.07 27.95
CA SER A 275 15.40 -1.04 28.03
C SER A 275 14.91 -0.99 29.48
N SER A 276 15.47 -1.81 30.37
CA SER A 276 15.14 -1.79 31.80
C SER A 276 15.50 -0.48 32.48
N ILE A 277 16.63 0.14 32.11
CA ILE A 277 17.04 1.46 32.62
C ILE A 277 16.05 2.55 32.18
N ILE A 278 15.59 2.50 30.92
CA ILE A 278 14.76 3.55 30.32
C ILE A 278 13.30 3.41 30.72
N TYR A 279 12.74 2.20 30.65
CA TYR A 279 11.31 1.93 30.83
C TYR A 279 10.96 1.35 32.20
N GLY A 280 11.96 0.99 33.02
CA GLY A 280 11.78 0.27 34.28
C GLY A 280 11.71 -1.25 34.07
N GLU A 281 11.81 -2.01 35.17
CA GLU A 281 11.57 -3.46 35.10
C GLU A 281 10.07 -3.74 34.92
N PRO A 282 9.69 -4.67 34.04
CA PRO A 282 8.31 -5.11 33.95
C PRO A 282 7.91 -5.72 35.30
N GLU A 283 6.85 -5.19 35.92
CA GLU A 283 6.27 -5.80 37.12
C GLU A 283 5.90 -7.25 36.80
N ALA A 284 6.42 -8.18 37.61
CA ALA A 284 6.29 -9.63 37.47
C ALA A 284 4.87 -10.14 37.73
#